data_AF-A0AAI9R7G3-F1
#
_entry.id   AF-A0AAI9R7G3-F1
#
_cell.length_a   1.000
_cell.length_b   1.000
_cell.length_c   1.000
_cell.angle_alpha   90.00
_cell.angle_beta   90.00
_cell.angle_gamma   90.00
#
_symmetry.space_group_name_H-M   'P 1'
#
loop_
_entity.id
_entity.type
_entity.pdbx_description
1 polymer ?
#
loop_
_entity_poly.entity_id
_entity_poly.type
_entity_poly.pdbx_seq_one_letter_code
_entity_poly.pdbx_strand_id
1 'polypeptide(L)'
;MSVRDWLDERMSMGVKLGLENCATLLSRLGNPHLDFPSIHVAGSNGKGSVCVQLSAAACASGLTTGLFTSPHLVIVEERIRINGRPISTETFDRLLGSVRDAAEIEPECSPTYFETTFLVAMLAFSEADVERGIIETGLGGRLDATRLVKADLCILTTISKEHSEFLGETLAEIATEKAAIHRPGVPLIALQHDDSLVRRVIEQTAGDDLSWLPSSHIGSTWSSHTQMIEAAAKYLGWEAPTEDCVWPGRS
;
A
#
# COMPACT_ATOMS: atom_id res chain seq x y z
N MET A 1 -14.05 -7.06 26.81
CA MET A 1 -13.63 -7.44 25.45
C MET A 1 -12.20 -6.98 25.29
N SER A 2 -11.28 -7.86 24.90
CA SER A 2 -9.91 -7.46 24.62
C SER A 2 -9.89 -6.56 23.38
N VAL A 3 -8.85 -5.73 23.22
CA VAL A 3 -8.72 -4.91 22.01
C VAL A 3 -8.56 -5.78 20.76
N ARG A 4 -7.99 -6.99 20.89
CA ARG A 4 -7.86 -7.98 19.82
C ARG A 4 -9.20 -8.62 19.45
N ASP A 5 -10.04 -8.94 20.43
CA ASP A 5 -11.40 -9.45 20.17
C ASP A 5 -12.19 -8.44 19.33
N TRP A 6 -12.04 -7.15 19.64
CA TRP A 6 -12.65 -6.05 18.88
C TRP A 6 -12.15 -6.03 17.42
N LEU A 7 -10.85 -6.23 17.17
CA LEU A 7 -10.32 -6.35 15.82
C LEU A 7 -10.85 -7.61 15.10
N ASP A 8 -10.93 -8.74 15.80
CA ASP A 8 -11.37 -10.01 15.23
C ASP A 8 -12.84 -9.98 14.78
N GLU A 9 -13.71 -9.28 15.52
CA GLU A 9 -15.12 -9.07 15.12
C GLU A 9 -15.24 -8.42 13.73
N ARG A 10 -14.27 -7.57 13.35
CA ARG A 10 -14.25 -6.89 12.05
C ARG A 10 -13.84 -7.78 10.89
N MET A 11 -13.29 -8.97 11.14
CA MET A 11 -13.04 -9.95 10.06
C MET A 11 -14.34 -10.38 9.38
N SER A 12 -15.44 -10.45 10.14
CA SER A 12 -16.74 -10.87 9.63
C SER A 12 -17.43 -9.85 8.71
N MET A 13 -16.98 -8.59 8.72
CA MET A 13 -17.57 -7.51 7.93
C MET A 13 -17.22 -7.59 6.43
N GLY A 14 -16.23 -8.40 6.06
CA GLY A 14 -15.82 -8.57 4.67
C GLY A 14 -15.22 -7.31 4.04
N VAL A 15 -15.33 -7.20 2.72
CA VAL A 15 -14.82 -6.07 1.94
C VAL A 15 -15.88 -4.97 1.89
N LYS A 16 -15.51 -3.78 2.36
CA LYS A 16 -16.28 -2.55 2.18
C LYS A 16 -15.39 -1.51 1.50
N LEU A 17 -15.70 -1.20 0.24
CA LEU A 17 -15.04 -0.14 -0.50
C LEU A 17 -15.67 1.21 -0.15
N GLY A 18 -14.85 2.22 0.04
CA GLY A 18 -15.26 3.56 0.47
C GLY A 18 -14.15 4.23 1.26
N LEU A 19 -14.10 5.56 1.20
CA LEU A 19 -13.04 6.34 1.87
C LEU A 19 -13.56 7.08 3.10
N GLU A 20 -14.88 7.23 3.24
CA GLU A 20 -15.52 8.12 4.20
C GLU A 20 -15.26 7.69 5.65
N ASN A 21 -15.40 6.38 5.93
CA ASN A 21 -15.15 5.82 7.26
C ASN A 21 -13.68 6.01 7.66
N CYS A 22 -12.76 5.56 6.81
CA CYS A 22 -11.33 5.67 7.09
C CYS A 22 -10.87 7.13 7.20
N ALA A 23 -11.34 8.02 6.32
CA ALA A 23 -11.00 9.45 6.37
C ALA A 23 -11.49 10.10 7.67
N THR A 24 -12.69 9.76 8.14
CA THR A 24 -13.22 10.25 9.41
C THR A 24 -12.34 9.80 10.58
N LEU A 25 -11.94 8.54 10.61
CA LEU A 25 -11.08 7.99 11.66
C LEU A 25 -9.67 8.58 11.63
N LEU A 26 -9.06 8.75 10.45
CA LEU A 26 -7.77 9.43 10.31
C LEU A 26 -7.84 10.86 10.86
N SER A 27 -8.92 11.59 10.58
CA SER A 27 -9.12 12.94 11.11
C SER A 27 -9.23 12.94 12.64
N ARG A 28 -9.94 11.97 13.24
CA ARG A 28 -10.05 11.83 14.70
C ARG A 28 -8.72 11.50 15.36
N LEU A 29 -7.86 10.77 14.64
CA LEU A 29 -6.53 10.36 15.07
C LEU A 29 -5.45 11.43 14.81
N GLY A 30 -5.81 12.62 14.33
CA GLY A 30 -4.87 13.72 14.11
C GLY A 30 -4.18 13.71 12.74
N ASN A 31 -4.69 12.95 11.78
CA ASN A 31 -4.16 12.80 10.42
C ASN A 31 -2.72 12.25 10.32
N PRO A 32 -2.37 11.15 11.02
CA PRO A 32 -0.99 10.65 11.08
C PRO A 32 -0.41 10.24 9.71
N HIS A 33 -1.29 9.83 8.78
CA HIS A 33 -0.96 9.48 7.41
C HIS A 33 -0.40 10.63 6.54
N LEU A 34 -0.39 11.88 7.05
CA LEU A 34 0.14 13.06 6.35
C LEU A 34 1.52 13.49 6.86
N ASP A 35 2.01 12.90 7.95
CA ASP A 35 3.27 13.27 8.60
C ASP A 35 4.50 12.84 7.77
N PHE A 36 4.32 11.87 6.88
CA PHE A 36 5.38 11.30 6.05
C PHE A 36 4.94 11.15 4.59
N PRO A 37 5.86 11.32 3.63
CA PRO A 37 5.59 11.03 2.24
C PRO A 37 5.56 9.51 1.99
N SER A 38 4.74 9.08 1.03
CA SER A 38 4.50 7.65 0.77
C SER A 38 4.69 7.24 -0.70
N ILE A 39 5.17 6.02 -0.92
CA ILE A 39 5.01 5.33 -2.20
C ILE A 39 3.77 4.45 -2.11
N HIS A 40 2.83 4.63 -3.04
CA HIS A 40 1.59 3.85 -3.08
C HIS A 40 1.65 2.80 -4.20
N VAL A 41 1.48 1.53 -3.85
CA VAL A 41 1.66 0.40 -4.78
C VAL A 41 0.36 -0.38 -4.96
N ALA A 42 -0.16 -0.38 -6.19
CA ALA A 42 -1.31 -1.17 -6.60
C ALA A 42 -0.96 -2.17 -7.71
N GLY A 43 -1.87 -3.10 -7.98
CA GLY A 43 -1.70 -4.15 -8.99
C GLY A 43 -2.39 -5.45 -8.60
N SER A 44 -2.38 -6.41 -9.50
CA SER A 44 -2.92 -7.75 -9.26
C SER A 44 -1.91 -8.61 -8.53
N ASN A 45 -0.72 -8.78 -9.10
CA ASN A 45 0.35 -9.58 -8.51
C ASN A 45 1.63 -8.77 -8.32
N GLY A 46 2.47 -9.18 -7.37
CA GLY A 46 3.79 -8.56 -7.14
C GLY A 46 3.81 -7.32 -6.26
N LYS A 47 2.65 -6.81 -5.81
CA LYS A 47 2.56 -5.64 -4.91
C LYS A 47 3.45 -5.79 -3.67
N GLY A 48 3.22 -6.83 -2.88
CA GLY A 48 4.01 -7.11 -1.67
C GLY A 48 5.51 -7.26 -1.94
N SER A 49 5.91 -7.95 -3.01
CA SER A 49 7.33 -8.10 -3.38
C SER A 49 7.98 -6.76 -3.72
N VAL A 50 7.31 -5.93 -4.52
CA VAL A 50 7.76 -4.58 -4.86
C VAL A 50 7.84 -3.71 -3.61
N CYS A 51 6.83 -3.76 -2.73
CA CYS A 51 6.84 -2.99 -1.49
C CYS A 51 8.00 -3.39 -0.57
N VAL A 52 8.30 -4.69 -0.45
CA VAL A 52 9.44 -5.17 0.34
C VAL A 52 10.77 -4.67 -0.24
N GLN A 53 10.96 -4.77 -1.55
CA GLN A 53 12.20 -4.32 -2.18
C GLN A 53 12.37 -2.80 -2.12
N LEU A 54 11.27 -2.02 -2.28
CA LEU A 54 11.30 -0.56 -2.08
C LEU A 54 11.66 -0.21 -0.64
N SER A 55 11.07 -0.93 0.33
CA SER A 55 11.37 -0.71 1.74
C SER A 55 12.84 -0.96 2.04
N ALA A 56 13.43 -2.01 1.46
CA ALA A 56 14.84 -2.31 1.60
C ALA A 56 15.75 -1.26 0.94
N ALA A 57 15.42 -0.80 -0.28
CA ALA A 57 16.17 0.25 -0.96
C ALA A 57 16.14 1.59 -0.19
N ALA A 58 14.99 1.95 0.36
CA ALA A 58 14.84 3.14 1.21
C ALA A 58 15.68 3.03 2.49
N CYS A 59 15.65 1.88 3.17
CA CYS A 59 16.47 1.62 4.36
C CYS A 59 17.96 1.66 4.04
N ALA A 60 18.38 1.07 2.91
CA ALA A 60 19.77 1.09 2.46
C ALA A 60 20.25 2.52 2.15
N SER A 61 19.34 3.39 1.73
CA SER A 61 19.59 4.83 1.55
C SER A 61 19.54 5.64 2.86
N GLY A 62 19.48 4.97 4.01
CA GLY A 62 19.54 5.59 5.33
C GLY A 62 18.21 6.14 5.87
N LEU A 63 17.09 5.90 5.19
CA LEU A 63 15.78 6.41 5.61
C LEU A 63 15.11 5.49 6.63
N THR A 64 14.50 6.09 7.66
CA THR A 64 13.55 5.40 8.53
C THR A 64 12.29 5.07 7.73
N THR A 65 12.06 3.79 7.46
CA THR A 65 11.05 3.34 6.49
C THR A 65 9.95 2.54 7.17
N GLY A 66 8.70 2.96 6.96
CA GLY A 66 7.49 2.23 7.32
C GLY A 66 7.00 1.40 6.13
N LEU A 67 6.61 0.15 6.35
CA LEU A 67 6.04 -0.72 5.35
C LEU A 67 4.69 -1.27 5.82
N PHE A 68 3.64 -1.01 5.05
CA PHE A 68 2.31 -1.58 5.25
C PHE A 68 1.99 -2.60 4.14
N THR A 69 1.75 -3.86 4.52
CA THR A 69 1.44 -4.96 3.58
C THR A 69 0.28 -5.83 4.05
N SER A 70 -0.36 -6.53 3.12
CA SER A 70 -1.43 -7.48 3.44
C SER A 70 -1.43 -8.69 2.48
N PRO A 71 -2.08 -9.83 2.84
CA PRO A 71 -2.42 -10.24 4.20
C PRO A 71 -1.17 -10.57 5.03
N HIS A 72 -1.28 -10.84 6.33
CA HIS A 72 -0.18 -11.43 7.11
C HIS A 72 -0.11 -12.95 6.92
N LEU A 73 1.00 -13.59 7.30
CA LEU A 73 1.16 -15.05 7.27
C LEU A 73 0.85 -15.71 8.62
N VAL A 74 1.45 -15.21 9.71
CA VAL A 74 1.30 -15.83 11.04
C VAL A 74 0.68 -14.87 12.04
N ILE A 75 1.24 -13.67 12.17
CA ILE A 75 0.77 -12.66 13.15
C ILE A 75 0.43 -11.33 12.47
N VAL A 76 -0.58 -10.62 12.97
CA VAL A 76 -1.09 -9.38 12.34
C VAL A 76 -0.06 -8.26 12.29
N GLU A 77 0.87 -8.25 13.24
CA GLU A 77 1.99 -7.31 13.33
C GLU A 77 2.89 -7.36 12.09
N GLU A 78 2.94 -8.49 11.37
CA GLU A 78 3.70 -8.60 10.11
C GLU A 78 3.24 -7.61 9.04
N ARG A 79 2.00 -7.12 9.13
CA ARG A 79 1.44 -6.10 8.23
C ARG A 79 2.12 -4.76 8.39
N ILE A 80 2.74 -4.48 9.53
CA ILE A 80 3.27 -3.16 9.89
C ILE A 80 4.72 -3.32 10.30
N ARG A 81 5.63 -2.78 9.49
CA ARG A 81 7.07 -2.88 9.75
C ARG A 81 7.73 -1.53 9.75
N ILE A 82 8.70 -1.35 10.64
CA ILE A 82 9.59 -0.20 10.69
C ILE A 82 11.01 -0.74 10.51
N ASN A 83 11.73 -0.22 9.52
CA ASN A 83 13.07 -0.68 9.15
C ASN A 83 13.16 -2.21 8.99
N GLY A 84 12.16 -2.78 8.31
CA GLY A 84 12.05 -4.21 8.01
C GLY A 84 11.56 -5.10 9.16
N ARG A 85 11.39 -4.58 10.38
CA ARG A 85 10.96 -5.36 11.55
C ARG A 85 9.48 -5.14 11.87
N PRO A 86 8.68 -6.20 12.13
CA PRO A 86 7.32 -6.05 12.64
C PRO A 86 7.31 -5.22 13.92
N ILE A 87 6.27 -4.40 14.10
CA ILE A 87 6.07 -3.71 15.38
C ILE A 87 5.78 -4.72 16.50
N SER A 88 6.05 -4.35 17.75
CA SER A 88 5.80 -5.25 18.89
C SER A 88 4.30 -5.42 19.13
N THR A 89 3.91 -6.54 19.73
CA THR A 89 2.52 -6.80 20.15
C THR A 89 1.99 -5.71 21.08
N GLU A 90 2.81 -5.22 22.01
CA GLU A 90 2.43 -4.13 22.93
C GLU A 90 2.17 -2.82 22.19
N THR A 91 2.99 -2.52 21.18
CA THR A 91 2.83 -1.33 20.34
C THR A 91 1.54 -1.46 19.53
N PHE A 92 1.33 -2.61 18.89
CA PHE A 92 0.12 -2.88 18.12
C PHE A 92 -1.14 -2.74 18.97
N ASP A 93 -1.18 -3.36 20.15
CA ASP A 93 -2.36 -3.36 21.03
C ASP A 93 -2.70 -1.97 21.54
N ARG A 94 -1.68 -1.18 21.91
CA ARG A 94 -1.87 0.21 22.34
C ARG A 94 -2.47 1.07 21.23
N LEU A 95 -1.90 0.98 20.03
CA LEU A 95 -2.37 1.75 18.86
C LEU A 95 -3.74 1.29 18.39
N LEU A 96 -4.03 -0.01 18.44
CA LEU A 96 -5.35 -0.55 18.18
C LEU A 96 -6.38 -0.03 19.17
N GLY A 97 -5.98 0.16 20.44
CA GLY A 97 -6.79 0.82 21.45
C GLY A 97 -7.16 2.25 21.04
N SER A 98 -6.20 3.03 20.56
CA SER A 98 -6.45 4.38 20.04
C SER A 98 -7.41 4.38 18.84
N VAL A 99 -7.29 3.41 17.93
CA VAL A 99 -8.20 3.27 16.79
C VAL A 99 -9.62 2.93 17.25
N ARG A 100 -9.77 2.01 18.22
CA ARG A 100 -11.06 1.70 18.83
C ARG A 100 -11.68 2.92 19.49
N ASP A 101 -10.93 3.59 20.34
CA ASP A 101 -11.43 4.74 21.09
C ASP A 101 -11.87 5.86 20.12
N ALA A 102 -11.15 6.06 19.00
CA ALA A 102 -11.57 6.98 17.94
C ALA A 102 -12.83 6.53 17.18
N ALA A 103 -13.04 5.22 17.02
CA ALA A 103 -14.21 4.63 16.38
C ALA A 103 -15.49 4.78 17.21
N GLU A 104 -15.36 4.76 18.54
CA GLU A 104 -16.47 4.90 19.50
C GLU A 104 -16.89 6.37 19.73
N ILE A 105 -16.16 7.35 19.17
CA ILE A 105 -16.58 8.76 19.20
C ILE A 105 -17.84 8.93 18.35
N GLU A 106 -18.89 9.55 18.91
CA GLU A 106 -20.14 9.82 18.19
C GLU A 106 -19.97 10.87 17.06
N PRO A 107 -20.52 10.63 15.85
CA PRO A 107 -21.23 9.42 15.42
C PRO A 107 -20.28 8.23 15.28
N GLU A 108 -20.63 7.08 15.84
CA GLU A 108 -19.78 5.88 15.79
C GLU A 108 -19.38 5.50 14.36
N CYS A 109 -18.12 5.08 14.20
CA CYS A 109 -17.57 4.61 12.94
C CYS A 109 -17.21 3.12 13.06
N SER A 110 -17.64 2.31 12.09
CA SER A 110 -17.28 0.89 12.05
C SER A 110 -16.29 0.63 10.90
N PRO A 111 -14.96 0.67 11.15
CA PRO A 111 -13.95 0.32 10.16
C PRO A 111 -13.90 -1.19 9.94
N THR A 112 -13.62 -1.60 8.71
CA THR A 112 -13.27 -2.99 8.36
C THR A 112 -11.95 -3.42 9.02
N TYR A 113 -11.66 -4.71 8.97
CA TYR A 113 -10.36 -5.24 9.42
C TYR A 113 -9.19 -4.57 8.68
N PHE A 114 -9.30 -4.40 7.36
CA PHE A 114 -8.26 -3.78 6.55
C PHE A 114 -8.04 -2.31 6.97
N GLU A 115 -9.11 -1.51 7.01
CA GLU A 115 -9.06 -0.11 7.46
C GLU A 115 -8.46 -0.01 8.86
N THR A 116 -8.85 -0.90 9.78
CA THR A 116 -8.32 -0.91 11.15
C THR A 116 -6.81 -1.13 11.17
N THR A 117 -6.31 -2.16 10.47
CA THR A 117 -4.86 -2.42 10.41
C THR A 117 -4.08 -1.31 9.69
N PHE A 118 -4.69 -0.65 8.70
CA PHE A 118 -4.11 0.50 8.04
C PHE A 118 -4.01 1.71 8.98
N LEU A 119 -5.06 2.01 9.75
CA LEU A 119 -5.06 3.09 10.75
C LEU A 119 -3.97 2.88 11.81
N VAL A 120 -3.82 1.64 12.31
CA VAL A 120 -2.72 1.27 13.24
C VAL A 120 -1.36 1.51 12.59
N ALA A 121 -1.19 1.16 11.30
CA ALA A 121 0.06 1.39 10.58
C ALA A 121 0.41 2.88 10.49
N MET A 122 -0.57 3.73 10.16
CA MET A 122 -0.34 5.18 10.04
C MET A 122 0.07 5.79 11.38
N LEU A 123 -0.57 5.39 12.47
CA LEU A 123 -0.16 5.80 13.82
C LEU A 123 1.25 5.32 14.17
N ALA A 124 1.58 4.06 13.86
CA ALA A 124 2.90 3.49 14.13
C ALA A 124 4.00 4.21 13.35
N PHE A 125 3.74 4.60 12.10
CA PHE A 125 4.71 5.32 11.27
C PHE A 125 4.91 6.75 11.74
N SER A 126 3.82 7.43 12.11
CA SER A 126 3.88 8.78 12.71
C SER A 126 4.64 8.77 14.04
N GLU A 127 4.34 7.84 14.96
CA GLU A 127 5.02 7.75 16.27
C GLU A 127 6.52 7.40 16.16
N ALA A 128 6.91 6.69 15.10
CA ALA A 128 8.29 6.30 14.84
C ALA A 128 9.07 7.30 13.97
N ASP A 129 8.51 8.48 13.69
CA ASP A 129 9.11 9.51 12.83
C ASP A 129 9.59 8.93 11.48
N VAL A 130 8.76 8.09 10.86
CA VAL A 130 9.07 7.48 9.55
C VAL A 130 9.27 8.58 8.50
N GLU A 131 10.36 8.48 7.75
CA GLU A 131 10.71 9.40 6.66
C GLU A 131 10.11 8.96 5.32
N ARG A 132 9.74 7.68 5.21
CA ARG A 132 9.15 7.09 4.00
C ARG A 132 8.15 5.97 4.32
N GLY A 133 6.90 6.15 3.92
CA GLY A 133 5.90 5.07 3.93
C GLY A 133 5.89 4.30 2.61
N ILE A 134 5.89 2.96 2.67
CA ILE A 134 5.65 2.09 1.52
C ILE A 134 4.34 1.36 1.75
N ILE A 135 3.34 1.67 0.94
CA ILE A 135 1.93 1.32 1.21
C ILE A 135 1.41 0.42 0.10
N GLU A 136 1.13 -0.84 0.44
CA GLU A 136 0.45 -1.79 -0.44
C GLU A 136 -1.06 -1.54 -0.41
N THR A 137 -1.67 -1.37 -1.59
CA THR A 137 -3.13 -1.34 -1.74
C THR A 137 -3.75 -2.70 -1.42
N GLY A 138 -4.84 -2.73 -0.66
CA GLY A 138 -5.58 -3.94 -0.35
C GLY A 138 -6.33 -4.49 -1.56
N LEU A 139 -7.34 -3.75 -2.04
CA LEU A 139 -8.17 -4.14 -3.17
C LEU A 139 -8.44 -2.97 -4.12
N GLY A 140 -8.25 -3.19 -5.42
CA GLY A 140 -8.48 -2.15 -6.43
C GLY A 140 -7.48 -1.00 -6.29
N GLY A 141 -7.98 0.19 -5.94
CA GLY A 141 -7.17 1.39 -5.74
C GLY A 141 -8.01 2.64 -5.51
N ARG A 142 -9.02 2.88 -6.34
CA ARG A 142 -9.87 4.09 -6.30
C ARG A 142 -10.57 4.33 -4.96
N LEU A 143 -11.07 3.25 -4.35
CA LEU A 143 -11.86 3.28 -3.11
C LEU A 143 -11.19 2.52 -1.96
N ASP A 144 -9.91 2.19 -2.12
CA ASP A 144 -9.12 1.57 -1.06
C ASP A 144 -8.66 2.62 -0.05
N ALA A 145 -8.74 2.33 1.24
CA ALA A 145 -8.35 3.23 2.32
C ALA A 145 -6.93 3.81 2.16
N THR A 146 -6.02 3.03 1.58
CA THR A 146 -4.64 3.43 1.32
C THR A 146 -4.52 4.60 0.33
N ARG A 147 -5.55 4.90 -0.46
CA ARG A 147 -5.59 6.10 -1.32
C ARG A 147 -5.56 7.41 -0.53
N LEU A 148 -5.84 7.39 0.78
CA LEU A 148 -5.79 8.58 1.62
C LEU A 148 -4.37 9.06 1.92
N VAL A 149 -3.34 8.21 1.77
CA VAL A 149 -1.95 8.59 2.08
C VAL A 149 -1.42 9.72 1.20
N LYS A 150 -0.48 10.49 1.73
CA LYS A 150 0.26 11.52 1.01
C LYS A 150 1.30 10.90 0.07
N ALA A 151 0.83 10.35 -1.04
CA ALA A 151 1.73 9.72 -2.00
C ALA A 151 2.43 10.74 -2.90
N ASP A 152 3.75 10.61 -3.02
CA ASP A 152 4.59 11.38 -3.95
C ASP A 152 5.19 10.51 -5.07
N LEU A 153 4.90 9.21 -5.06
CA LEU A 153 5.13 8.26 -6.15
C LEU A 153 4.05 7.17 -6.11
N CYS A 154 3.52 6.81 -7.27
CA CYS A 154 2.61 5.67 -7.44
C CYS A 154 3.27 4.60 -8.30
N ILE A 155 3.03 3.32 -7.97
CA ILE A 155 3.50 2.19 -8.77
C ILE A 155 2.33 1.25 -9.05
N LEU A 156 2.17 0.88 -10.31
CA LEU A 156 1.21 -0.10 -10.78
C LEU A 156 1.95 -1.33 -11.29
N THR A 157 1.78 -2.47 -10.61
CA THR A 157 2.46 -3.72 -10.98
C THR A 157 1.80 -4.40 -12.19
N THR A 158 1.37 -5.64 -12.06
CA THR A 158 0.67 -6.36 -13.14
C THR A 158 -0.84 -6.11 -13.07
N ILE A 159 -1.52 -6.28 -14.20
CA ILE A 159 -2.98 -6.31 -14.28
C ILE A 159 -3.39 -7.71 -14.73
N SER A 160 -4.28 -8.35 -13.99
CA SER A 160 -4.90 -9.62 -14.36
C SER A 160 -6.32 -9.69 -13.84
N LYS A 161 -7.14 -10.60 -14.38
CA LYS A 161 -8.52 -10.77 -13.91
C LYS A 161 -8.54 -11.28 -12.46
N GLU A 162 -9.16 -10.52 -11.56
CA GLU A 162 -9.32 -10.83 -10.14
C GLU A 162 -10.53 -10.05 -9.59
N HIS A 163 -11.18 -10.58 -8.55
CA HIS A 163 -12.21 -9.86 -7.79
C HIS A 163 -13.24 -9.14 -8.67
N SER A 164 -13.72 -9.83 -9.71
CA SER A 164 -14.56 -9.24 -10.76
C SER A 164 -15.86 -8.66 -10.20
N GLU A 165 -16.33 -9.23 -9.10
CA GLU A 165 -17.49 -8.77 -8.34
C GLU A 165 -17.32 -7.36 -7.74
N PHE A 166 -16.08 -6.88 -7.55
CA PHE A 166 -15.77 -5.54 -7.04
C PHE A 166 -15.13 -4.62 -8.08
N LEU A 167 -14.30 -5.17 -8.98
CA LEU A 167 -13.42 -4.40 -9.85
C LEU A 167 -13.89 -4.35 -11.33
N GLY A 168 -14.94 -5.09 -11.67
CA GLY A 168 -15.47 -5.21 -13.03
C GLY A 168 -15.05 -6.50 -13.73
N GLU A 169 -15.66 -6.75 -14.88
CA GLU A 169 -15.54 -8.03 -15.59
C GLU A 169 -14.40 -8.06 -16.61
N THR A 170 -13.87 -6.89 -16.96
CA THR A 170 -12.83 -6.71 -17.98
C THR A 170 -11.51 -6.23 -17.38
N LEU A 171 -10.40 -6.56 -18.05
CA LEU A 171 -9.08 -6.07 -17.64
C LEU A 171 -8.98 -4.54 -17.64
N ALA A 172 -9.72 -3.87 -18.53
CA ALA A 172 -9.76 -2.41 -18.60
C ALA A 172 -10.47 -1.78 -17.40
N GLU A 173 -11.56 -2.38 -16.91
CA GLU A 173 -12.23 -1.93 -15.68
C GLU A 173 -11.32 -2.11 -14.46
N ILE A 174 -10.68 -3.28 -14.34
CA ILE A 174 -9.71 -3.57 -13.27
C ILE A 174 -8.53 -2.60 -13.31
N ALA A 175 -8.00 -2.33 -14.51
CA ALA A 175 -6.91 -1.37 -14.69
C ALA A 175 -7.33 0.05 -14.31
N THR A 176 -8.57 0.46 -14.61
CA THR A 176 -9.12 1.76 -14.22
C THR A 176 -9.18 1.89 -12.70
N GLU A 177 -9.69 0.88 -12.00
CA GLU A 177 -9.77 0.87 -10.53
C GLU A 177 -8.39 0.94 -9.87
N LYS A 178 -7.39 0.25 -10.42
CA LYS A 178 -6.03 0.21 -9.86
C LYS A 178 -5.21 1.46 -10.23
N ALA A 179 -5.28 1.93 -11.48
CA ALA A 179 -4.58 3.14 -11.91
C ALA A 179 -5.09 4.38 -11.17
N ALA A 180 -6.33 4.34 -10.67
CA ALA A 180 -6.90 5.38 -9.84
C ALA A 180 -6.20 5.56 -8.48
N ILE A 181 -5.11 4.86 -8.16
CA ILE A 181 -4.21 5.31 -7.08
C ILE A 181 -3.42 6.58 -7.44
N HIS A 182 -3.33 6.93 -8.73
CA HIS A 182 -2.64 8.13 -9.21
C HIS A 182 -3.30 9.43 -8.70
N ARG A 183 -2.49 10.47 -8.58
CA ARG A 183 -2.90 11.84 -8.27
C ARG A 183 -2.23 12.77 -9.29
N PRO A 184 -2.91 13.82 -9.79
CA PRO A 184 -2.31 14.74 -10.76
C PRO A 184 -0.98 15.33 -10.27
N GLY A 185 0.05 15.28 -11.11
CA GLY A 185 1.39 15.76 -10.80
C GLY A 185 2.23 14.80 -9.95
N VAL A 186 1.70 13.61 -9.63
CA VAL A 186 2.43 12.54 -8.96
C VAL A 186 2.81 11.48 -9.99
N PRO A 187 4.10 11.15 -10.18
CA PRO A 187 4.49 10.15 -11.15
C PRO A 187 3.85 8.79 -10.90
N LEU A 188 3.50 8.12 -11.99
CA LEU A 188 3.03 6.74 -12.00
C LEU A 188 4.01 5.87 -12.80
N ILE A 189 4.67 4.93 -12.13
CA ILE A 189 5.47 3.90 -12.80
C ILE A 189 4.59 2.67 -13.01
N ALA A 190 4.50 2.16 -14.24
CA ALA A 190 3.67 1.00 -14.54
C ALA A 190 4.37 -0.02 -15.46
N LEU A 191 4.10 -1.32 -15.29
CA LEU A 191 4.51 -2.33 -16.28
C LEU A 191 3.60 -2.27 -17.50
N GLN A 192 4.23 -2.24 -18.67
CA GLN A 192 3.51 -2.27 -19.94
C GLN A 192 2.73 -3.58 -20.09
N HIS A 193 1.44 -3.46 -20.37
CA HIS A 193 0.55 -4.59 -20.59
C HIS A 193 0.33 -4.84 -22.10
N ASP A 194 0.25 -6.10 -22.51
CA ASP A 194 0.10 -6.43 -23.95
C ASP A 194 -1.24 -5.92 -24.51
N ASP A 195 -2.31 -6.03 -23.72
CA ASP A 195 -3.64 -5.49 -24.07
C ASP A 195 -3.62 -3.97 -24.22
N SER A 196 -3.93 -3.50 -25.43
CA SER A 196 -4.01 -2.08 -25.78
C SER A 196 -5.10 -1.30 -25.01
N LEU A 197 -6.20 -1.95 -24.62
CA LEU A 197 -7.26 -1.29 -23.85
C LEU A 197 -6.80 -1.03 -22.42
N VAL A 198 -6.08 -1.97 -21.81
CA VAL A 198 -5.45 -1.79 -20.49
C VAL A 198 -4.46 -0.62 -20.53
N ARG A 199 -3.59 -0.58 -21.53
CA ARG A 199 -2.65 0.55 -21.70
C ARG A 199 -3.38 1.88 -21.84
N ARG A 200 -4.40 1.92 -22.70
CA ARG A 200 -5.19 3.14 -22.96
C ARG A 200 -5.83 3.70 -21.70
N VAL A 201 -6.44 2.88 -20.83
CA VAL A 201 -7.10 3.39 -19.61
C VAL A 201 -6.08 3.90 -18.59
N ILE A 202 -4.91 3.27 -18.50
CA ILE A 202 -3.82 3.74 -17.63
C ILE A 202 -3.27 5.09 -18.15
N GLU A 203 -3.05 5.21 -19.45
CA GLU A 203 -2.64 6.46 -20.11
C GLU A 203 -3.66 7.58 -19.92
N GLN A 204 -4.96 7.28 -20.03
CA GLN A 204 -6.02 8.25 -19.79
C GLN A 204 -6.10 8.72 -18.33
N THR A 205 -5.72 7.85 -17.40
CA THR A 205 -5.75 8.14 -15.96
C THR A 205 -4.56 9.02 -15.54
N ALA A 206 -3.35 8.63 -15.95
CA ALA A 206 -2.12 9.27 -15.49
C ALA A 206 -1.59 10.37 -16.42
N GLY A 207 -1.95 10.38 -17.70
CA GLY A 207 -1.49 11.37 -18.66
C GLY A 207 0.05 11.45 -18.73
N ASP A 208 0.59 12.66 -18.62
CA ASP A 208 2.02 12.93 -18.71
C ASP A 208 2.82 12.44 -17.48
N ASP A 209 2.15 12.05 -16.39
CA ASP A 209 2.80 11.52 -15.20
C ASP A 209 3.23 10.04 -15.36
N LEU A 210 2.82 9.38 -16.45
CA LEU A 210 3.03 7.95 -16.67
C LEU A 210 4.42 7.64 -17.23
N SER A 211 5.11 6.71 -16.57
CA SER A 211 6.33 6.08 -17.07
C SER A 211 6.13 4.58 -17.24
N TRP A 212 6.11 4.13 -18.50
CA TRP A 212 6.05 2.71 -18.82
C TRP A 212 7.41 2.04 -18.64
N LEU A 213 7.41 0.91 -17.94
CA LEU A 213 8.51 -0.04 -17.93
C LEU A 213 8.14 -1.25 -18.80
N PRO A 214 9.07 -1.80 -19.59
CA PRO A 214 8.80 -2.97 -20.41
C PRO A 214 8.43 -4.16 -19.53
N SER A 215 7.36 -4.88 -19.87
CA SER A 215 7.13 -6.19 -19.27
C SER A 215 8.13 -7.16 -19.89
N SER A 216 9.11 -7.63 -19.09
CA SER A 216 10.03 -8.65 -19.59
C SER A 216 9.27 -9.97 -19.73
N HIS A 217 8.92 -10.35 -20.97
CA HIS A 217 8.49 -11.71 -21.34
C HIS A 217 9.64 -12.74 -21.18
N ILE A 218 10.87 -12.26 -20.97
CA ILE A 218 12.11 -13.04 -20.92
C ILE A 218 12.83 -12.73 -19.60
N GLY A 219 12.45 -13.42 -18.52
CA GLY A 219 13.05 -13.27 -17.20
C GLY A 219 12.06 -13.60 -16.08
N SER A 220 12.53 -14.19 -14.98
CA SER A 220 11.70 -14.46 -13.80
C SER A 220 11.02 -13.17 -13.31
N THR A 221 9.85 -13.26 -12.67
CA THR A 221 9.09 -12.11 -12.10
C THR A 221 9.96 -11.10 -11.34
N TRP A 222 11.08 -11.58 -10.79
CA TRP A 222 12.12 -10.79 -10.14
C TRP A 222 12.73 -9.69 -11.03
N SER A 223 12.99 -9.93 -12.33
CA SER A 223 13.62 -8.92 -13.20
C SER A 223 12.73 -7.70 -13.43
N SER A 224 11.41 -7.90 -13.58
CA SER A 224 10.44 -6.82 -13.73
C SER A 224 10.31 -5.98 -12.46
N HIS A 225 10.37 -6.62 -11.28
CA HIS A 225 10.33 -5.90 -10.02
C HIS A 225 11.59 -5.04 -9.85
N THR A 226 12.78 -5.57 -10.13
CA THR A 226 14.05 -4.82 -10.05
C THR A 226 14.00 -3.52 -10.85
N GLN A 227 13.47 -3.55 -12.08
CA GLN A 227 13.35 -2.34 -12.90
C GLN A 227 12.44 -1.27 -12.28
N MET A 228 11.36 -1.67 -11.60
CA MET A 228 10.52 -0.71 -10.85
C MET A 228 11.29 -0.08 -9.70
N ILE A 229 12.07 -0.89 -8.96
CA ILE A 229 12.87 -0.40 -7.83
C ILE A 229 13.93 0.58 -8.32
N GLU A 230 14.64 0.26 -9.41
CA GLU A 230 15.63 1.14 -10.02
C GLU A 230 15.00 2.45 -10.50
N ALA A 231 13.84 2.40 -11.15
CA ALA A 231 13.12 3.60 -11.59
C ALA A 231 12.65 4.46 -10.41
N ALA A 232 12.10 3.84 -9.37
CA ALA A 232 11.69 4.53 -8.15
C ALA A 232 12.89 5.13 -7.40
N ALA A 233 13.97 4.37 -7.25
CA ALA A 233 15.21 4.83 -6.61
C ALA A 233 15.82 6.01 -7.37
N LYS A 234 15.88 5.95 -8.70
CA LYS A 234 16.33 7.06 -9.53
C LYS A 234 15.46 8.30 -9.36
N TYR A 235 14.14 8.16 -9.33
CA TYR A 235 13.22 9.27 -9.12
C TYR A 235 13.40 9.92 -7.74
N LEU A 236 13.62 9.11 -6.70
CA LEU A 236 13.74 9.57 -5.31
C LEU A 236 15.18 9.92 -4.89
N GLY A 237 16.17 9.73 -5.77
CA GLY A 237 17.58 9.97 -5.48
C GLY A 237 18.18 8.99 -4.47
N TRP A 238 17.67 7.76 -4.42
CA TRP A 238 18.17 6.67 -3.57
C TRP A 238 19.38 6.00 -4.20
N GLU A 239 20.24 5.43 -3.35
CA GLU A 239 21.30 4.54 -3.82
C GLU A 239 20.67 3.21 -4.28
N ALA A 240 21.06 2.72 -5.45
CA ALA A 240 20.56 1.44 -5.94
C ALA A 240 20.97 0.33 -4.94
N PRO A 241 20.05 -0.56 -4.53
CA PRO A 241 20.38 -1.60 -3.56
C PRO A 241 21.52 -2.46 -4.11
N THR A 242 22.66 -2.48 -3.39
CA THR A 242 23.87 -3.21 -3.80
C THR A 242 23.87 -4.69 -3.41
N GLU A 243 22.89 -5.13 -2.61
CA GLU A 243 22.79 -6.50 -2.10
C GLU A 243 21.39 -7.10 -2.27
N ASP A 244 21.32 -8.43 -2.37
CA ASP A 244 20.08 -9.19 -2.32
C ASP A 244 19.37 -8.93 -0.99
N CYS A 245 18.16 -8.36 -1.06
CA CYS A 245 17.34 -8.11 0.11
C CYS A 245 16.87 -9.44 0.74
N VAL A 246 17.59 -9.93 1.76
CA VAL A 246 17.14 -11.06 2.57
C VAL A 246 16.05 -10.57 3.53
N TRP A 247 14.81 -10.92 3.23
CA TRP A 247 13.63 -10.50 4.00
C TRP A 247 12.91 -11.69 4.61
N PRO A 248 13.14 -12.01 5.91
CA PRO A 248 12.51 -13.17 6.53
C PRO A 248 10.98 -13.00 6.59
N GLY A 249 10.27 -13.97 6.02
CA GLY A 249 8.82 -14.11 6.13
C GLY A 249 8.00 -13.74 4.90
N ARG A 250 8.58 -13.44 3.73
CA ARG A 250 7.86 -13.41 2.42
C ARG A 250 8.75 -13.71 1.20
N SER A 251 9.89 -14.37 1.39
CA SER A 251 10.76 -14.90 0.33
C SER A 251 10.40 -16.35 0.03
#